data_AF-A0A165S7H8-F1
#
_entry.id   AF-A0A165S7H8-F1
#
_cell.length_a   1.000
_cell.length_b   1.000
_cell.length_c   1.000
_cell.angle_alpha   90.00
_cell.angle_beta   90.00
_cell.angle_gamma   90.00
#
_symmetry.space_group_name_H-M   'P 1'
#
loop_
_entity.id
_entity.type
_entity.pdbx_description
1 polymer ?
#
loop_
_entity_poly.entity_id
_entity_poly.type
_entity_poly.pdbx_seq_one_letter_code
_entity_poly.pdbx_strand_id
1 'polypeptide(L)'
;MKNVQKTTPGLRLRLSKLNFLVLSPGIASMAGRTEMQEGIDRKIALHHYARWTFTRALMPLLKKANDAPRTGGSVDDNDLDLKNSHTVTNAAKAANTYNDLMMKSFAEQNPGIGFTHMHLGGVRTEYLYPGVNSQLPMKSVLEVMAYPFATAPEGAGQFMLHSLLEGAKNGKFSRRNGKAGDIGLVKFFGNEKLWEHTVEMTEAA
;
A
#
# COMPACT_ATOMS: atom_id res chain seq x y z
N MET A 1 -6.55 8.00 -12.55
CA MET A 1 -7.21 7.30 -11.42
C MET A 1 -8.71 7.00 -11.66
N LYS A 2 -9.23 7.21 -12.87
CA LYS A 2 -10.66 7.06 -13.27
C LYS A 2 -11.44 5.87 -12.70
N ASN A 3 -10.85 4.68 -12.57
CA ASN A 3 -11.57 3.51 -12.04
C ASN A 3 -11.93 3.65 -10.55
N VAL A 4 -11.05 4.22 -9.72
CA VAL A 4 -11.33 4.45 -8.29
C VAL A 4 -12.41 5.52 -8.11
N GLN A 5 -12.34 6.57 -8.92
CA GLN A 5 -13.33 7.66 -8.98
C GLN A 5 -14.73 7.14 -9.42
N LYS A 6 -14.81 6.12 -10.28
CA LYS A 6 -16.07 5.45 -10.65
C LYS A 6 -16.61 4.52 -9.55
N THR A 7 -15.75 3.75 -8.88
CA THR A 7 -16.19 2.75 -7.88
C THR A 7 -16.64 3.38 -6.56
N THR A 8 -15.93 4.40 -6.06
CA THR A 8 -16.11 4.90 -4.69
C THR A 8 -17.42 5.66 -4.42
N PRO A 9 -18.03 6.43 -5.35
CA PRO A 9 -19.37 7.00 -5.16
C PRO A 9 -20.44 5.92 -4.95
N GLY A 10 -20.39 4.84 -5.75
CA GLY A 10 -21.30 3.70 -5.62
C GLY A 10 -21.13 2.89 -4.34
N LEU A 11 -20.02 3.06 -3.61
CA LEU A 11 -19.84 2.55 -2.24
C LEU A 11 -20.43 3.55 -1.23
N ARG A 12 -20.11 4.85 -1.35
CA ARG A 12 -20.62 5.93 -0.48
C ARG A 12 -22.14 6.05 -0.45
N LEU A 13 -22.83 5.73 -1.55
CA LEU A 13 -24.29 5.76 -1.64
C LEU A 13 -24.97 4.56 -0.97
N ARG A 14 -24.32 3.39 -0.90
CA ARG A 14 -24.91 2.14 -0.40
C ARG A 14 -24.50 1.77 1.02
N LEU A 15 -23.37 2.29 1.50
CA LEU A 15 -22.82 1.93 2.81
C LEU A 15 -23.08 3.05 3.82
N SER A 16 -23.75 2.72 4.92
CA SER A 16 -24.00 3.67 6.02
C SER A 16 -22.70 4.04 6.75
N LYS A 17 -21.77 3.09 6.89
CA LYS A 17 -20.41 3.22 7.45
C LYS A 17 -19.47 2.20 6.78
N LEU A 18 -18.16 2.33 6.99
CA LEU A 18 -17.16 1.34 6.60
C LEU A 18 -16.29 1.02 7.82
N ASN A 19 -16.29 -0.23 8.28
CA ASN A 19 -15.55 -0.63 9.48
C ASN A 19 -14.08 -1.00 9.19
N PHE A 20 -13.78 -1.51 8.01
CA PHE A 20 -12.44 -1.92 7.59
C PHE A 20 -12.23 -1.62 6.11
N LEU A 21 -11.02 -1.20 5.73
CA LEU A 21 -10.59 -1.02 4.34
C LEU A 21 -9.25 -1.73 4.14
N VAL A 22 -9.23 -2.79 3.33
CA VAL A 22 -8.03 -3.58 3.03
C VAL A 22 -7.61 -3.30 1.59
N LEU A 23 -6.38 -2.85 1.41
CA LEU A 23 -5.84 -2.39 0.12
C LEU A 23 -4.59 -3.20 -0.25
N SER A 24 -4.81 -4.49 -0.50
CA SER A 24 -3.77 -5.46 -0.87
C SER A 24 -3.35 -5.57 -2.36
N PRO A 25 -4.01 -4.95 -3.38
CA PRO A 25 -3.66 -5.25 -4.77
C PRO A 25 -2.27 -4.71 -5.14
N GLY A 26 -1.59 -5.42 -6.04
CA GLY A 26 -0.27 -5.10 -6.55
C GLY A 26 0.10 -6.01 -7.71
N ILE A 27 1.08 -5.57 -8.51
CA ILE A 27 1.72 -6.36 -9.56
C ILE A 27 3.22 -6.51 -9.28
N ALA A 28 3.77 -7.70 -9.53
CA ALA A 28 5.19 -7.90 -9.70
C ALA A 28 5.53 -7.81 -11.20
N SER A 29 6.59 -7.07 -11.56
CA SER A 29 7.07 -7.00 -12.93
C SER A 29 8.52 -6.51 -12.96
N MET A 30 9.35 -7.17 -13.78
CA MET A 30 10.73 -6.76 -14.05
C MET A 30 10.82 -5.67 -15.12
N ALA A 31 9.70 -5.26 -15.72
CA ALA A 31 9.67 -4.16 -16.68
C ALA A 31 10.10 -2.82 -16.05
N GLY A 32 10.67 -1.95 -16.89
CA GLY A 32 10.98 -0.56 -16.56
C GLY A 32 9.73 0.28 -16.27
N ARG A 33 9.87 1.61 -16.31
CA ARG A 33 8.70 2.51 -16.23
C ARG A 33 7.69 2.13 -17.33
N THR A 34 6.44 1.92 -16.97
CA THR A 34 5.36 1.50 -17.90
C THR A 34 4.18 2.43 -17.73
N GLU A 35 4.09 3.48 -18.55
CA GLU A 35 3.06 4.52 -18.37
C GLU A 35 1.67 4.05 -18.82
N MET A 36 0.66 4.47 -18.07
CA MET A 36 -0.76 4.34 -18.41
C MET A 36 -1.23 5.57 -19.21
N GLN A 37 -2.48 5.57 -19.66
CA GLN A 37 -3.08 6.70 -20.40
C GLN A 37 -3.05 8.02 -19.60
N GLU A 38 -2.93 7.97 -18.28
CA GLU A 38 -2.79 9.15 -17.41
C GLU A 38 -1.33 9.65 -17.24
N GLY A 39 -0.34 9.12 -17.96
CA GLY A 39 1.08 9.50 -17.80
C GLY A 39 1.75 8.97 -16.53
N ILE A 40 1.08 8.04 -15.83
CA ILE A 40 1.52 7.48 -14.54
C ILE A 40 2.07 6.07 -14.76
N ASP A 41 3.20 5.72 -14.14
CA ASP A 41 3.69 4.34 -14.14
C ASP A 41 2.70 3.37 -13.48
N ARG A 42 2.47 2.24 -14.16
CA ARG A 42 1.50 1.20 -13.81
C ARG A 42 1.77 0.54 -12.45
N LYS A 43 3.02 0.45 -11.99
CA LYS A 43 3.34 -0.14 -10.67
C LYS A 43 3.01 0.86 -9.57
N ILE A 44 3.54 2.08 -9.61
CA ILE A 44 3.25 3.10 -8.59
C ILE A 44 1.76 3.50 -8.58
N ALA A 45 1.10 3.49 -9.73
CA ALA A 45 -0.35 3.67 -9.85
C ALA A 45 -1.14 2.65 -9.01
N LEU A 46 -0.79 1.36 -9.09
CA LEU A 46 -1.50 0.30 -8.35
C LEU A 46 -1.02 0.17 -6.90
N HIS A 47 0.28 0.32 -6.67
CA HIS A 47 0.92 0.15 -5.36
C HIS A 47 0.68 1.33 -4.42
N HIS A 48 0.55 2.56 -4.92
CA HIS A 48 0.39 3.78 -4.11
C HIS A 48 -0.87 4.58 -4.49
N TYR A 49 -0.89 5.19 -5.69
CA TYR A 49 -1.92 6.20 -6.04
C TYR A 49 -3.36 5.69 -5.97
N ALA A 50 -3.63 4.46 -6.41
CA ALA A 50 -4.96 3.85 -6.30
C ALA A 50 -5.36 3.62 -4.83
N ARG A 51 -4.42 3.22 -3.97
CA ARG A 51 -4.66 2.99 -2.54
C ARG A 51 -4.93 4.31 -1.80
N TRP A 52 -4.17 5.35 -2.12
CA TRP A 52 -4.40 6.70 -1.60
C TRP A 52 -5.76 7.24 -2.03
N THR A 53 -6.10 7.10 -3.32
CA THR A 53 -7.40 7.56 -3.87
C THR A 53 -8.57 6.81 -3.22
N PHE A 54 -8.47 5.49 -3.02
CA PHE A 54 -9.50 4.71 -2.31
C PHE A 54 -9.65 5.19 -0.86
N THR A 55 -8.54 5.40 -0.16
CA THR A 55 -8.54 5.81 1.25
C THR A 55 -9.13 7.21 1.42
N ARG A 56 -8.71 8.19 0.61
CA ARG A 56 -9.27 9.55 0.55
C ARG A 56 -10.77 9.52 0.27
N ALA A 57 -11.19 8.80 -0.77
CA ALA A 57 -12.59 8.81 -1.22
C ALA A 57 -13.54 8.09 -0.25
N LEU A 58 -13.08 7.03 0.44
CA LEU A 58 -13.88 6.28 1.41
C LEU A 58 -13.75 6.81 2.86
N MET A 59 -12.87 7.78 3.12
CA MET A 59 -12.68 8.41 4.43
C MET A 59 -13.99 8.88 5.11
N PRO A 60 -15.00 9.45 4.41
CA PRO A 60 -16.28 9.80 5.03
C PRO A 60 -17.12 8.62 5.55
N LEU A 61 -16.81 7.39 5.13
CA LEU A 61 -17.40 6.17 5.69
C LEU A 61 -16.60 5.61 6.86
N LEU A 62 -15.27 5.76 6.82
CA LEU A 62 -14.34 5.35 7.88
C LEU A 62 -14.43 6.28 9.11
N LYS A 63 -14.60 7.59 8.92
CA LYS A 63 -14.81 8.57 10.01
C LYS A 63 -16.04 8.27 10.88
N LYS A 64 -17.01 7.52 10.37
CA LYS A 64 -18.15 7.01 11.14
C LYS A 64 -17.76 5.86 12.09
N ALA A 65 -16.47 5.69 12.37
CA ALA A 65 -15.88 4.64 13.20
C ALA A 65 -14.73 5.10 14.16
N ASN A 66 -14.69 6.38 14.58
CA ASN A 66 -14.12 6.91 15.87
C ASN A 66 -12.69 7.58 15.93
N ASP A 67 -12.30 8.16 17.11
CA ASP A 67 -11.30 9.25 17.41
C ASP A 67 -9.96 8.91 18.19
N ALA A 68 -8.82 9.67 18.02
CA ALA A 68 -7.50 9.76 18.81
C ALA A 68 -6.14 10.21 18.06
N PRO A 69 -5.08 10.82 18.73
CA PRO A 69 -3.94 11.66 18.18
C PRO A 69 -2.48 11.08 17.92
N ARG A 70 -1.59 11.79 17.13
CA ARG A 70 -0.66 11.22 16.06
C ARG A 70 0.56 12.15 15.53
N THR A 71 1.49 11.71 14.59
CA THR A 71 2.72 12.37 13.93
C THR A 71 3.20 11.63 12.61
N GLY A 72 4.13 11.96 11.62
CA GLY A 72 5.37 12.82 11.36
C GLY A 72 6.32 12.39 10.12
N GLY A 73 7.36 13.15 9.63
CA GLY A 73 8.19 12.99 8.33
C GLY A 73 9.49 12.08 8.22
N SER A 74 10.47 12.04 7.24
CA SER A 74 10.90 12.74 5.94
C SER A 74 11.51 11.88 4.69
N VAL A 75 11.36 12.23 3.36
CA VAL A 75 11.76 11.49 2.06
C VAL A 75 12.67 12.30 1.06
N ASP A 76 13.14 11.70 -0.06
CA ASP A 76 13.73 12.37 -1.25
C ASP A 76 12.69 13.04 -2.16
N ASP A 77 12.74 14.37 -2.22
CA ASP A 77 11.79 15.24 -2.90
C ASP A 77 11.90 15.30 -4.42
N ASN A 78 13.03 14.90 -5.00
CA ASN A 78 13.40 15.33 -6.36
C ASN A 78 12.99 14.34 -7.47
N ASP A 79 12.51 13.15 -7.09
CA ASP A 79 12.11 12.08 -8.01
C ASP A 79 10.89 11.29 -7.49
N LEU A 80 9.91 12.00 -6.90
CA LEU A 80 8.73 11.41 -6.23
C LEU A 80 7.85 10.54 -7.14
N ASP A 81 7.93 10.69 -8.45
CA ASP A 81 7.23 9.84 -9.42
C ASP A 81 8.11 8.73 -10.04
N LEU A 82 9.37 8.60 -9.60
CA LEU A 82 10.40 7.72 -10.15
C LEU A 82 10.51 7.83 -11.68
N LYS A 83 10.78 9.03 -12.19
CA LYS A 83 11.17 9.24 -13.59
C LYS A 83 12.67 8.98 -13.80
N ASN A 84 13.52 9.45 -12.88
CA ASN A 84 14.96 9.55 -13.07
C ASN A 84 15.73 8.37 -12.44
N SER A 85 15.23 7.82 -11.32
CA SER A 85 15.89 6.76 -10.53
C SER A 85 15.22 5.37 -10.65
N HIS A 86 14.34 5.17 -11.64
CA HIS A 86 13.52 3.96 -11.74
C HIS A 86 14.35 2.67 -11.85
N THR A 87 14.31 1.87 -10.79
CA THR A 87 14.71 0.45 -10.77
C THR A 87 13.63 -0.38 -10.06
N VAL A 88 13.60 -1.70 -10.27
CA VAL A 88 12.66 -2.59 -9.55
C VAL A 88 12.82 -2.44 -8.03
N THR A 89 14.06 -2.34 -7.55
CA THR A 89 14.39 -2.13 -6.13
C THR A 89 13.92 -0.77 -5.62
N ASN A 90 14.09 0.31 -6.39
CA ASN A 90 13.66 1.64 -5.98
C ASN A 90 12.13 1.78 -6.00
N ALA A 91 11.46 1.22 -7.02
CA ALA A 91 10.00 1.13 -7.06
C ALA A 91 9.43 0.34 -5.88
N ALA A 92 10.04 -0.79 -5.51
CA ALA A 92 9.63 -1.56 -4.33
C ALA A 92 9.88 -0.81 -3.01
N LYS A 93 11.01 -0.10 -2.87
CA LYS A 93 11.28 0.75 -1.70
C LYS A 93 10.27 1.89 -1.59
N ALA A 94 10.10 2.68 -2.66
CA ALA A 94 9.14 3.77 -2.73
C ALA A 94 7.72 3.30 -2.43
N ALA A 95 7.26 2.20 -3.02
CA ALA A 95 5.94 1.63 -2.72
C ALA A 95 5.73 1.36 -1.23
N ASN A 96 6.71 0.78 -0.52
CA ASN A 96 6.61 0.55 0.92
C ASN A 96 6.62 1.88 1.70
N THR A 97 7.58 2.77 1.44
CA THR A 97 7.74 4.07 2.11
C THR A 97 6.53 4.98 1.89
N TYR A 98 5.95 4.98 0.68
CA TYR A 98 4.83 5.82 0.31
C TYR A 98 3.51 5.29 0.88
N ASN A 99 3.36 3.97 1.06
CA ASN A 99 2.23 3.41 1.82
C ASN A 99 2.38 3.66 3.33
N ASP A 100 3.60 3.53 3.88
CA ASP A 100 3.92 3.92 5.25
C ASP A 100 3.53 5.38 5.51
N LEU A 101 3.89 6.28 4.60
CA LEU A 101 3.52 7.70 4.61
C LEU A 101 2.03 7.95 4.43
N MET A 102 1.42 7.40 3.39
CA MET A 102 -0.02 7.50 3.14
C MET A 102 -0.81 7.09 4.38
N MET A 103 -0.48 5.94 4.97
CA MET A 103 -1.16 5.45 6.17
C MET A 103 -0.90 6.37 7.36
N LYS A 104 0.32 6.89 7.53
CA LYS A 104 0.66 7.84 8.59
C LYS A 104 -0.01 9.21 8.41
N SER A 105 -0.14 9.71 7.19
CA SER A 105 -0.78 10.99 6.88
C SER A 105 -2.29 10.92 6.68
N PHE A 106 -2.88 9.73 6.50
CA PHE A 106 -4.28 9.50 6.86
C PHE A 106 -4.44 9.31 8.37
N ALA A 107 -3.39 8.86 9.05
CA ALA A 107 -3.29 8.72 10.50
C ALA A 107 -2.60 9.91 11.19
N GLU A 108 -2.75 11.14 10.70
CA GLU A 108 -2.10 12.34 11.28
C GLU A 108 -3.03 13.38 11.94
N GLN A 109 -4.12 13.94 11.39
CA GLN A 109 -5.12 13.47 10.41
C GLN A 109 -6.04 12.32 10.86
N ASN A 110 -7.32 12.44 10.48
CA ASN A 110 -8.45 11.51 10.71
C ASN A 110 -8.37 10.70 12.02
N PRO A 111 -8.21 11.39 13.17
CA PRO A 111 -7.88 10.77 14.46
C PRO A 111 -8.78 9.57 14.75
N GLY A 112 -8.21 8.52 15.35
CA GLY A 112 -8.91 7.33 15.87
C GLY A 112 -9.16 6.17 14.94
N ILE A 113 -9.32 6.42 13.64
CA ILE A 113 -9.33 5.33 12.65
C ILE A 113 -7.98 4.62 12.77
N GLY A 114 -7.98 3.32 13.09
CA GLY A 114 -6.77 2.52 13.16
C GLY A 114 -6.18 2.29 11.77
N PHE A 115 -4.96 2.77 11.53
CA PHE A 115 -4.25 2.56 10.27
C PHE A 115 -3.08 1.61 10.50
N THR A 116 -2.92 0.60 9.65
CA THR A 116 -1.81 -0.34 9.80
C THR A 116 -1.27 -0.74 8.44
N HIS A 117 0.02 -0.52 8.26
CA HIS A 117 0.76 -0.98 7.08
C HIS A 117 1.54 -2.25 7.45
N MET A 118 1.47 -3.25 6.58
CA MET A 118 2.06 -4.57 6.82
C MET A 118 2.88 -5.00 5.61
N HIS A 119 4.18 -5.22 5.82
CA HIS A 119 5.03 -5.84 4.82
C HIS A 119 5.10 -7.35 5.06
N LEU A 120 4.32 -8.12 4.27
CA LEU A 120 4.21 -9.57 4.41
C LEU A 120 5.49 -10.37 4.08
N GLY A 121 6.44 -9.77 3.36
CA GLY A 121 7.57 -10.50 2.77
C GLY A 121 7.11 -11.38 1.62
N GLY A 122 7.83 -12.47 1.36
CA GLY A 122 7.44 -13.45 0.34
C GLY A 122 6.25 -14.30 0.76
N VAL A 123 5.20 -14.34 -0.06
CA VAL A 123 4.02 -15.19 0.14
C VAL A 123 3.81 -16.07 -1.10
N ARG A 124 3.48 -17.34 -0.90
CA ARG A 124 3.29 -18.36 -1.95
C ARG A 124 1.99 -18.15 -2.75
N THR A 125 1.95 -17.08 -3.54
CA THR A 125 0.83 -16.66 -4.40
C THR A 125 1.36 -16.37 -5.81
N GLU A 126 0.46 -16.28 -6.79
CA GLU A 126 0.76 -15.91 -8.19
C GLU A 126 1.55 -14.58 -8.34
N TYR A 127 1.57 -13.71 -7.33
CA TYR A 127 2.39 -12.50 -7.31
C TYR A 127 3.90 -12.80 -7.29
N LEU A 128 4.32 -13.87 -6.61
CA LEU A 128 5.71 -14.28 -6.44
C LEU A 128 6.02 -15.64 -7.10
N TYR A 129 4.99 -16.45 -7.31
CA TYR A 129 5.04 -17.76 -7.95
C TYR A 129 3.94 -17.84 -9.04
N PRO A 130 4.06 -17.11 -10.17
CA PRO A 130 3.06 -17.00 -11.25
C PRO A 130 2.80 -18.29 -12.09
N GLY A 131 2.94 -19.46 -11.47
CA GLY A 131 2.48 -20.76 -11.97
C GLY A 131 2.97 -21.12 -13.39
N VAL A 132 2.01 -21.52 -14.23
CA VAL A 132 2.23 -21.88 -15.65
C VAL A 132 2.02 -20.72 -16.62
N ASN A 133 1.51 -19.57 -16.16
CA ASN A 133 1.23 -18.40 -17.00
C ASN A 133 2.32 -17.31 -16.89
N SER A 134 3.46 -17.64 -16.29
CA SER A 134 4.59 -16.73 -16.10
C SER A 134 5.30 -16.37 -17.41
N GLN A 135 5.64 -15.09 -17.57
CA GLN A 135 6.55 -14.62 -18.62
C GLN A 135 8.04 -14.65 -18.20
N LEU A 136 8.36 -15.12 -16.98
CA LEU A 136 9.75 -15.28 -16.54
C LEU A 136 10.36 -16.51 -17.23
N PRO A 137 11.47 -16.37 -17.98
CA PRO A 137 11.88 -17.36 -18.99
C PRO A 137 12.42 -18.69 -18.45
N MET A 138 12.58 -18.84 -17.14
CA MET A 138 12.78 -20.11 -16.45
C MET A 138 12.04 -20.07 -15.12
N LYS A 139 11.30 -21.15 -14.79
CA LYS A 139 10.80 -21.42 -13.43
C LYS A 139 12.01 -21.65 -12.55
N SER A 140 12.44 -20.59 -11.88
CA SER A 140 13.82 -20.42 -11.50
C SER A 140 14.21 -21.33 -10.33
N VAL A 141 15.47 -21.78 -10.31
CA VAL A 141 16.04 -22.41 -9.10
C VAL A 141 15.88 -21.46 -7.89
N LEU A 142 15.85 -20.14 -8.15
CA LEU A 142 15.56 -19.10 -7.17
C LEU A 142 14.16 -19.21 -6.55
N GLU A 143 13.11 -19.55 -7.31
CA GLU A 143 11.76 -19.84 -6.76
C GLU A 143 11.79 -21.05 -5.82
N VAL A 144 12.43 -22.14 -6.25
CA VAL A 144 12.54 -23.37 -5.43
C VAL A 144 13.35 -23.11 -4.16
N MET A 145 14.45 -22.35 -4.24
CA MET A 145 15.24 -21.94 -3.08
C MET A 145 14.53 -20.91 -2.19
N ALA A 146 13.65 -20.07 -2.73
CA ALA A 146 12.85 -19.10 -1.97
C ALA A 146 11.65 -19.75 -1.26
N TYR A 147 11.14 -20.89 -1.76
CA TYR A 147 9.94 -21.55 -1.25
C TYR A 147 9.95 -21.82 0.26
N PRO A 148 11.05 -22.33 0.89
CA PRO A 148 11.12 -22.53 2.35
C PRO A 148 11.01 -21.23 3.16
N PHE A 149 11.43 -20.10 2.58
CA PHE A 149 11.41 -18.77 3.22
C PHE A 149 10.11 -17.99 2.97
N ALA A 150 9.27 -18.45 2.03
CA ALA A 150 7.99 -17.82 1.72
C ALA A 150 6.83 -18.39 2.56
N THR A 151 5.99 -17.49 3.07
CA THR A 151 4.80 -17.81 3.89
C THR A 151 3.67 -18.38 3.04
N ALA A 152 2.88 -19.32 3.57
CA ALA A 152 1.68 -19.81 2.91
C ALA A 152 0.56 -18.73 2.89
N PRO A 153 -0.35 -18.71 1.88
CA PRO A 153 -1.41 -17.69 1.79
C PRO A 153 -2.31 -17.62 3.02
N GLU A 154 -2.59 -18.75 3.65
CA GLU A 154 -3.46 -18.88 4.83
C GLU A 154 -2.81 -18.22 6.05
N GLY A 155 -1.51 -18.47 6.27
CA GLY A 155 -0.73 -17.83 7.32
C GLY A 155 -0.60 -16.31 7.11
N ALA A 156 -0.35 -15.88 5.87
CA ALA A 156 -0.36 -14.46 5.51
C ALA A 156 -1.73 -13.81 5.76
N GLY A 157 -2.82 -14.52 5.47
CA GLY A 157 -4.20 -14.10 5.79
C GLY A 157 -4.44 -13.94 7.30
N GLN A 158 -3.98 -14.90 8.11
CA GLN A 158 -4.04 -14.82 9.57
C GLN A 158 -3.25 -13.62 10.12
N PHE A 159 -2.02 -13.40 9.63
CA PHE A 159 -1.20 -12.26 10.05
C PHE A 159 -1.81 -10.91 9.62
N MET A 160 -2.40 -10.81 8.42
CA MET A 160 -3.16 -9.62 8.00
C MET A 160 -4.37 -9.36 8.89
N LEU A 161 -5.19 -10.39 9.17
CA LEU A 161 -6.39 -10.25 9.98
C LEU A 161 -6.06 -9.84 11.42
N HIS A 162 -5.06 -10.47 12.04
CA HIS A 162 -4.57 -10.07 13.35
C HIS A 162 -4.10 -8.60 13.35
N SER A 163 -3.29 -8.21 12.35
CA SER A 163 -2.79 -6.83 12.23
C SER A 163 -3.90 -5.79 12.05
N LEU A 164 -4.94 -6.12 11.29
CA LEU A 164 -6.12 -5.27 11.08
C LEU A 164 -6.91 -5.08 12.39
N LEU A 165 -7.11 -6.16 13.15
CA LEU A 165 -7.85 -6.14 14.42
C LEU A 165 -7.07 -5.42 15.53
N GLU A 166 -5.75 -5.66 15.65
CA GLU A 166 -4.91 -4.91 16.62
C GLU A 166 -4.78 -3.43 16.25
N GLY A 167 -4.67 -3.09 14.96
CA GLY A 167 -4.70 -1.71 14.49
C GLY A 167 -5.99 -1.00 14.88
N ALA A 168 -7.14 -1.68 14.73
CA ALA A 168 -8.45 -1.16 15.10
C ALA A 168 -8.62 -0.98 16.62
N LYS A 169 -8.06 -1.86 17.45
CA LYS A 169 -8.03 -1.67 18.93
C LYS A 169 -7.21 -0.45 19.34
N ASN A 170 -6.06 -0.25 18.71
CA ASN A 170 -5.07 0.73 19.15
C ASN A 170 -5.34 2.17 18.68
N GLY A 171 -6.25 2.38 17.72
CA GLY A 171 -6.68 3.69 17.23
C GLY A 171 -5.58 4.57 16.62
N LYS A 172 -4.44 3.97 16.25
CA LYS A 172 -3.18 4.64 15.89
C LYS A 172 -2.57 4.02 14.64
N PHE A 173 -1.56 4.69 14.09
CA PHE A 173 -0.70 4.12 13.05
C PHE A 173 0.17 3.01 13.66
N SER A 174 0.22 1.83 13.03
CA SER A 174 1.22 0.79 13.31
C SER A 174 1.86 0.25 12.02
N ARG A 175 3.11 -0.19 12.13
CA ARG A 175 3.88 -0.82 11.03
C ARG A 175 4.24 -2.23 11.45
N ARG A 176 3.95 -3.23 10.61
CA ARG A 176 4.11 -4.64 10.98
C ARG A 176 4.91 -5.45 9.98
N ASN A 177 5.71 -6.37 10.51
CA ASN A 177 6.44 -7.36 9.72
C ASN A 177 5.52 -8.51 9.27
N GLY A 178 6.04 -9.41 8.42
CA GLY A 178 5.27 -10.52 7.85
C GLY A 178 4.80 -11.61 8.83
N LYS A 179 5.07 -11.47 10.13
CA LYS A 179 4.52 -12.29 11.22
C LYS A 179 3.67 -11.47 12.20
N ALA A 180 3.14 -10.34 11.73
CA ALA A 180 2.28 -9.39 12.47
C ALA A 180 2.91 -8.66 13.67
N GLY A 181 4.20 -8.87 13.95
CA GLY A 181 4.92 -8.12 14.98
C GLY A 181 5.10 -6.65 14.60
N ASP A 182 4.83 -5.75 15.54
CA ASP A 182 5.05 -4.31 15.39
C ASP A 182 6.55 -4.00 15.26
N ILE A 183 6.91 -3.13 14.31
CA ILE A 183 8.28 -2.67 14.06
C ILE A 183 8.44 -1.16 14.34
N GLY A 184 7.36 -0.49 14.76
CA GLY A 184 7.33 0.95 15.05
C GLY A 184 7.83 1.81 13.89
N LEU A 185 8.40 2.96 14.25
CA LEU A 185 8.96 3.93 13.30
C LEU A 185 10.46 3.69 13.00
N VAL A 186 10.98 2.49 13.28
CA VAL A 186 12.36 2.12 12.92
C VAL A 186 12.51 2.15 11.40
N LYS A 187 13.53 2.87 10.91
CA LYS A 187 13.75 3.12 9.47
C LYS A 187 12.48 3.62 8.77
N PHE A 188 11.80 4.58 9.40
CA PHE A 188 10.72 5.34 8.78
C PHE A 188 11.30 6.53 8.01
N PHE A 189 10.82 6.72 6.78
CA PHE A 189 11.15 7.84 5.92
C PHE A 189 9.81 8.42 5.42
N GLY A 190 9.65 9.75 5.41
CA GLY A 190 8.38 10.50 5.43
C GLY A 190 8.21 11.73 4.48
N ASN A 191 7.87 12.90 5.01
CA ASN A 191 7.75 14.24 4.37
C ASN A 191 6.42 14.57 3.69
N GLU A 192 6.20 15.88 3.62
CA GLU A 192 4.94 16.51 3.23
C GLU A 192 4.84 16.70 1.70
N LYS A 193 5.96 16.84 0.99
CA LYS A 193 5.95 16.96 -0.48
C LYS A 193 5.44 15.69 -1.16
N LEU A 194 5.68 14.50 -0.59
CA LEU A 194 5.03 13.29 -1.11
C LEU A 194 3.50 13.41 -1.05
N TRP A 195 2.94 14.01 0.00
CA TRP A 195 1.49 14.20 0.10
C TRP A 195 0.99 15.16 -0.97
N GLU A 196 1.65 16.31 -1.14
CA GLU A 196 1.33 17.31 -2.17
C GLU A 196 1.40 16.72 -3.57
N HIS A 197 2.52 16.06 -3.91
CA HIS A 197 2.71 15.33 -5.15
C HIS A 197 1.65 14.23 -5.37
N THR A 198 1.27 13.52 -4.31
CA THR A 198 0.22 12.49 -4.38
C THR A 198 -1.16 13.10 -4.63
N VAL A 199 -1.46 14.30 -4.13
CA VAL A 199 -2.67 15.05 -4.48
C VAL A 199 -2.65 15.40 -5.96
N GLU A 200 -1.60 16.07 -6.45
CA GLU A 200 -1.44 16.48 -7.85
C GLU A 200 -1.61 15.30 -8.81
N MET A 201 -0.82 14.24 -8.62
CA MET A 201 -0.82 13.04 -9.47
C MET A 201 -2.12 12.23 -9.43
N THR A 202 -3.00 12.44 -8.44
CA THR A 202 -4.31 11.74 -8.36
C THR A 202 -5.50 12.60 -8.76
N GLU A 203 -5.34 13.92 -8.81
CA GLU A 203 -6.36 14.85 -9.33
C GLU A 203 -6.22 15.10 -10.83
N ALA A 204 -5.00 15.03 -11.38
CA ALA A 204 -4.75 15.12 -12.83
C ALA A 204 -5.20 13.88 -13.64
N ALA A 205 -5.70 12.81 -12.99
CA ALA A 205 -5.75 11.45 -13.57
C ALA A 205 -7.09 10.72 -13.40
#